data_AF-A0A1E5PKK2-F1
#
_entry.id   AF-A0A1E5PKK2-F1
#
_cell.length_a   1.000
_cell.length_b   1.000
_cell.length_c   1.000
_cell.angle_alpha   90.00
_cell.angle_beta   90.00
_cell.angle_gamma   90.00
#
_symmetry.space_group_name_H-M   'P 1'
#
loop_
_entity.id
_entity.type
_entity.pdbx_description
1 polymer ?
#
loop_
_entity_poly.entity_id
_entity_poly.type
_entity_poly.pdbx_seq_one_letter_code
_entity_poly.pdbx_strand_id
1 'polypeptide(L)'
;MNIRLPLRRLTQLFVAAATLGALTACSGSGGQAPPRPSPSVAPGTSSALSAAPTTPSVPATTPGTPAPTAPGSDAGTPPLGSAFQPLWPFTTLAQAQAWQQKYRSGGHQPWHLDPEQTALAFTQGYLGFKDVGRVTQRTVTGRDARIGVGLNLPPDVEGYKSTVAVIHLVRYGAGPDAPWEVVGTDDTTFSLTAPAYGSAARSPMGTGGRISGVDESIRVDVRQPSSTAPIGASCCIPAGGNAQPWNTTVSFTGASDPVLTVVASTGGHISEVERFTVTAVRTG
;
A
#
# COMPACT_ATOMS: atom_id res chain seq x y z
N MET A 1 58.85 25.48 6.71
CA MET A 1 59.72 24.67 5.82
C MET A 1 58.84 24.17 4.69
N ASN A 2 59.22 24.39 3.43
CA ASN A 2 58.32 24.24 2.28
C ASN A 2 58.55 22.92 1.54
N ILE A 3 57.49 22.15 1.27
CA ILE A 3 57.48 21.08 0.26
C ILE A 3 56.24 21.30 -0.62
N ARG A 4 56.40 21.11 -1.94
CA ARG A 4 55.40 21.47 -2.97
C ARG A 4 54.66 20.23 -3.48
N LEU A 5 53.45 20.44 -4.01
CA LEU A 5 52.71 19.45 -4.81
C LEU A 5 53.46 19.12 -6.11
N PRO A 6 53.16 17.96 -6.72
CA PRO A 6 53.00 17.84 -8.16
C PRO A 6 51.51 17.88 -8.54
N LEU A 7 51.11 18.85 -9.37
CA LEU A 7 49.90 18.72 -10.19
C LEU A 7 50.10 17.57 -11.21
N ARG A 8 49.04 16.85 -11.56
CA ARG A 8 48.91 16.22 -12.88
C ARG A 8 47.81 16.93 -13.67
N ARG A 9 48.03 17.06 -14.98
CA ARG A 9 47.23 17.87 -15.91
C ARG A 9 46.23 17.03 -16.70
N LEU A 10 45.31 17.74 -17.35
CA LEU A 10 44.31 17.24 -18.30
C LEU A 10 44.93 16.46 -19.47
N THR A 11 44.10 15.58 -20.06
CA THR A 11 44.07 15.33 -21.51
C THR A 11 42.60 15.35 -21.96
N GLN A 12 42.31 15.88 -23.15
CA GLN A 12 40.97 15.90 -23.80
C GLN A 12 41.04 15.20 -25.18
N LEU A 13 39.92 15.19 -25.93
CA LEU A 13 39.79 14.84 -27.39
C LEU A 13 39.85 13.30 -27.67
N PHE A 14 39.31 12.67 -28.73
CA PHE A 14 38.59 12.99 -30.01
C PHE A 14 37.94 11.65 -30.56
N VAL A 15 37.01 11.51 -31.55
CA VAL A 15 36.04 12.40 -32.25
C VAL A 15 35.02 11.60 -33.14
N ALA A 16 33.73 12.02 -33.17
CA ALA A 16 32.69 11.92 -34.24
C ALA A 16 32.24 10.59 -34.95
N ALA A 17 31.19 10.75 -35.80
CA ALA A 17 30.57 9.86 -36.83
C ALA A 17 29.56 8.77 -36.35
N ALA A 18 28.28 8.67 -36.79
CA ALA A 18 27.61 8.65 -38.12
C ALA A 18 27.43 7.20 -38.69
N THR A 19 26.37 6.75 -39.38
CA THR A 19 25.08 7.35 -39.86
C THR A 19 24.09 6.25 -40.37
N LEU A 20 22.78 6.58 -40.43
CA LEU A 20 21.71 6.05 -41.33
C LEU A 20 21.29 4.56 -41.33
N GLY A 21 19.97 4.35 -41.57
CA GLY A 21 19.36 3.12 -42.12
C GLY A 21 18.41 2.38 -41.15
N ALA A 22 17.24 1.88 -41.56
CA ALA A 22 16.47 2.09 -42.80
C ALA A 22 14.96 1.79 -42.56
N LEU A 23 14.08 2.25 -43.44
CA LEU A 23 12.64 1.93 -43.41
C LEU A 23 12.34 0.59 -44.11
N THR A 24 11.54 -0.27 -43.49
CA THR A 24 10.85 -1.39 -44.15
C THR A 24 9.47 -1.61 -43.53
N ALA A 25 8.43 -1.66 -44.36
CA ALA A 25 7.05 -1.89 -43.94
C ALA A 25 6.34 -2.86 -44.89
N CYS A 26 5.81 -3.95 -44.33
CA CYS A 26 4.86 -4.90 -44.91
C CYS A 26 4.20 -5.68 -43.75
N SER A 27 2.98 -6.23 -43.83
CA SER A 27 1.81 -5.92 -44.66
C SER A 27 0.60 -6.58 -43.99
N GLY A 28 -0.35 -5.81 -43.47
CA GLY A 28 -1.52 -6.34 -42.76
C GLY A 28 -2.75 -6.48 -43.67
N SER A 29 -3.14 -7.70 -44.01
CA SER A 29 -4.35 -7.97 -44.81
C SER A 29 -5.63 -7.84 -43.98
N GLY A 30 -6.34 -6.72 -44.13
CA GLY A 30 -7.61 -6.46 -43.43
C GLY A 30 -8.81 -7.19 -44.02
N GLY A 31 -9.54 -7.96 -43.20
CA GLY A 31 -10.73 -8.72 -43.58
C GLY A 31 -12.06 -8.03 -43.23
N GLN A 32 -12.54 -7.18 -44.14
CA GLN A 32 -13.95 -6.89 -44.50
C GLN A 32 -15.10 -6.83 -43.45
N ALA A 33 -15.92 -5.77 -43.56
CA ALA A 33 -17.22 -5.58 -42.90
C ALA A 33 -18.12 -4.69 -43.80
N PRO A 34 -19.39 -4.37 -43.44
CA PRO A 34 -20.49 -5.19 -42.89
C PRO A 34 -21.67 -5.27 -43.91
N PRO A 35 -22.92 -5.63 -43.53
CA PRO A 35 -23.88 -4.59 -43.10
C PRO A 35 -24.93 -4.99 -42.03
N ARG A 36 -25.72 -3.97 -41.61
CA ARG A 36 -26.93 -3.94 -40.73
C ARG A 36 -28.22 -4.24 -41.58
N PRO A 37 -29.51 -4.15 -41.12
CA PRO A 37 -30.08 -3.75 -39.81
C PRO A 37 -31.37 -4.43 -39.24
N SER A 38 -31.53 -4.32 -37.90
CA SER A 38 -32.81 -4.07 -37.16
C SER A 38 -33.97 -5.14 -37.22
N PRO A 39 -35.22 -4.87 -36.74
CA PRO A 39 -35.60 -5.11 -35.33
C PRO A 39 -36.93 -5.88 -35.11
N SER A 40 -37.28 -6.20 -33.85
CA SER A 40 -38.66 -6.53 -33.43
C SER A 40 -38.91 -6.18 -31.94
N VAL A 41 -40.18 -6.02 -31.53
CA VAL A 41 -40.59 -5.33 -30.29
C VAL A 41 -41.88 -5.91 -29.66
N ALA A 42 -41.89 -6.03 -28.32
CA ALA A 42 -43.07 -6.17 -27.43
C ALA A 42 -43.92 -7.47 -27.57
N PRO A 43 -44.99 -7.65 -26.76
CA PRO A 43 -44.95 -7.69 -25.29
C PRO A 43 -45.62 -8.95 -24.70
N GLY A 44 -45.39 -9.22 -23.40
CA GLY A 44 -46.07 -10.30 -22.66
C GLY A 44 -46.62 -9.82 -21.32
N THR A 45 -47.92 -9.50 -21.27
CA THR A 45 -48.66 -9.21 -20.03
C THR A 45 -49.63 -10.34 -19.69
N SER A 46 -49.65 -10.80 -18.43
CA SER A 46 -50.83 -11.43 -17.82
C SER A 46 -50.70 -11.41 -16.29
N SER A 47 -51.80 -11.05 -15.63
CA SER A 47 -51.92 -11.07 -14.17
C SER A 47 -52.66 -12.32 -13.70
N ALA A 48 -52.41 -12.77 -12.48
CA ALA A 48 -53.30 -13.67 -11.74
C ALA A 48 -53.34 -13.27 -10.26
N LEU A 49 -54.47 -13.53 -9.60
CA LEU A 49 -54.78 -13.15 -8.22
C LEU A 49 -55.09 -14.40 -7.38
N SER A 50 -55.25 -14.19 -6.06
CA SER A 50 -55.80 -15.14 -5.08
C SER A 50 -54.91 -16.33 -4.68
N ALA A 51 -55.03 -16.89 -3.47
CA ALA A 51 -55.87 -16.51 -2.31
C ALA A 51 -55.17 -16.85 -0.98
N ALA A 52 -55.66 -16.25 0.12
CA ALA A 52 -55.39 -16.71 1.47
C ALA A 52 -56.53 -17.61 1.99
N PRO A 53 -56.22 -18.54 2.91
CA PRO A 53 -57.11 -18.70 4.07
C PRO A 53 -56.33 -18.82 5.40
N THR A 54 -56.94 -18.30 6.47
CA THR A 54 -56.48 -18.42 7.86
C THR A 54 -57.14 -19.60 8.60
N THR A 55 -56.42 -20.27 9.50
CA THR A 55 -56.97 -20.78 10.79
C THR A 55 -55.82 -21.19 11.75
N PRO A 56 -56.03 -21.24 13.09
CA PRO A 56 -54.94 -21.24 14.08
C PRO A 56 -54.75 -22.55 14.87
N SER A 57 -53.62 -22.69 15.58
CA SER A 57 -53.52 -23.49 16.83
C SER A 57 -52.32 -23.15 17.72
N VAL A 58 -52.64 -22.86 18.99
CA VAL A 58 -51.97 -23.21 20.28
C VAL A 58 -50.43 -23.20 20.39
N PRO A 59 -49.84 -22.53 21.41
CA PRO A 59 -48.39 -22.50 21.64
C PRO A 59 -47.85 -23.75 22.38
N ALA A 60 -46.59 -24.12 22.09
CA ALA A 60 -45.83 -25.11 22.84
C ALA A 60 -44.69 -24.43 23.63
N THR A 61 -44.73 -24.50 24.96
CA THR A 61 -43.66 -23.98 25.83
C THR A 61 -42.54 -25.01 26.02
N THR A 62 -41.37 -24.73 25.44
CA THR A 62 -40.14 -25.49 25.67
C THR A 62 -39.09 -24.58 26.34
N PRO A 63 -38.42 -25.01 27.44
CA PRO A 63 -37.39 -24.20 28.08
C PRO A 63 -36.22 -23.92 27.13
N GLY A 64 -35.86 -22.63 26.98
CA GLY A 64 -34.82 -22.21 26.05
C GLY A 64 -33.41 -22.45 26.59
N THR A 65 -32.67 -23.36 25.96
CA THR A 65 -31.20 -23.37 26.02
C THR A 65 -30.68 -22.09 25.34
N PRO A 66 -29.77 -21.31 25.95
CA PRO A 66 -29.18 -20.15 25.29
C PRO A 66 -28.42 -20.58 24.04
N ALA A 67 -28.87 -20.12 22.87
CA ALA A 67 -28.11 -20.29 21.63
C ALA A 67 -26.78 -19.53 21.73
N PRO A 68 -25.65 -20.09 21.30
CA PRO A 68 -24.37 -19.39 21.32
C PRO A 68 -24.47 -18.14 20.43
N THR A 69 -24.24 -16.97 21.01
CA THR A 69 -24.21 -15.71 20.26
C THR A 69 -23.08 -15.79 19.25
N ALA A 70 -23.42 -15.89 17.97
CA ALA A 70 -22.46 -15.75 16.89
C ALA A 70 -21.75 -14.39 17.05
N PRO A 71 -20.41 -14.31 16.99
CA PRO A 71 -19.72 -13.04 16.95
C PRO A 71 -20.27 -12.21 15.79
N GLY A 72 -20.82 -11.05 16.09
CA GLY A 72 -21.35 -10.16 15.06
C GLY A 72 -20.22 -9.77 14.10
N SER A 73 -20.48 -9.89 12.80
CA SER A 73 -19.58 -9.36 11.77
C SER A 73 -19.66 -7.84 11.73
N ASP A 74 -19.20 -7.19 12.80
CA ASP A 74 -18.88 -5.78 12.83
C ASP A 74 -17.68 -5.55 11.90
N ALA A 75 -17.98 -5.44 10.61
CA ALA A 75 -17.12 -4.84 9.59
C ALA A 75 -16.98 -3.34 9.93
N GLY A 76 -16.22 -3.07 10.99
CA GLY A 76 -16.34 -1.87 11.79
C GLY A 76 -16.15 -0.59 10.99
N THR A 77 -17.24 0.18 10.86
CA THR A 77 -17.18 1.58 10.45
C THR A 77 -16.08 2.29 11.24
N PRO A 78 -15.16 3.04 10.58
CA PRO A 78 -14.06 3.68 11.27
C PRO A 78 -14.56 4.54 12.45
N PRO A 79 -13.93 4.45 13.63
CA PRO A 79 -14.40 5.17 14.82
C PRO A 79 -14.47 6.68 14.57
N LEU A 80 -15.53 7.32 15.04
CA LEU A 80 -15.78 8.75 14.85
C LEU A 80 -14.55 9.57 15.26
N GLY A 81 -13.85 10.12 14.26
CA GLY A 81 -12.58 10.83 14.41
C GLY A 81 -11.42 10.28 13.58
N SER A 82 -11.49 9.06 13.03
CA SER A 82 -10.46 8.54 12.12
C SER A 82 -10.79 8.85 10.65
N ALA A 83 -10.22 9.94 10.11
CA ALA A 83 -10.20 10.21 8.67
C ALA A 83 -9.22 9.30 7.89
N PHE A 84 -8.44 8.49 8.61
CA PHE A 84 -7.41 7.61 8.08
C PHE A 84 -7.76 6.14 8.31
N GLN A 85 -7.38 5.28 7.36
CA GLN A 85 -7.48 3.84 7.44
C GLN A 85 -6.22 3.30 8.15
N PRO A 86 -6.33 2.70 9.36
CA PRO A 86 -5.20 2.06 10.03
C PRO A 86 -4.68 0.88 9.20
N LEU A 87 -3.36 0.72 9.09
CA LEU A 87 -2.71 -0.36 8.35
C LEU A 87 -1.98 -1.36 9.23
N TRP A 88 -1.19 -0.85 10.17
CA TRP A 88 -0.27 -1.61 11.01
C TRP A 88 0.19 -0.74 12.19
N PRO A 89 0.26 -1.26 13.43
CA PRO A 89 0.09 -2.66 13.81
C PRO A 89 -1.34 -3.10 14.17
N PHE A 90 -2.34 -2.21 14.22
CA PHE A 90 -3.69 -2.54 14.69
C PHE A 90 -4.77 -2.27 13.64
N THR A 91 -5.21 -3.33 12.94
CA THR A 91 -6.28 -3.24 11.92
C THR A 91 -7.65 -2.84 12.48
N THR A 92 -7.83 -2.84 13.81
CA THR A 92 -9.06 -2.38 14.49
C THR A 92 -8.78 -1.64 15.81
N LEU A 93 -9.65 -0.70 16.16
CA LEU A 93 -9.56 0.06 17.42
C LEU A 93 -9.62 -0.86 18.66
N ALA A 94 -10.36 -1.97 18.58
CA ALA A 94 -10.46 -2.94 19.67
C ALA A 94 -9.09 -3.59 19.97
N GLN A 95 -8.27 -3.88 18.96
CA GLN A 95 -6.91 -4.40 19.17
C GLN A 95 -6.01 -3.35 19.82
N ALA A 96 -6.04 -2.10 19.33
CA ALA A 96 -5.27 -0.99 19.90
C ALA A 96 -5.66 -0.71 21.37
N GLN A 97 -6.95 -0.76 21.70
CA GLN A 97 -7.46 -0.63 23.07
C GLN A 97 -7.05 -1.83 23.95
N ALA A 98 -7.13 -3.06 23.45
CA ALA A 98 -6.71 -4.25 24.18
C ALA A 98 -5.19 -4.27 24.44
N TRP A 99 -4.39 -3.76 23.50
CA TRP A 99 -2.97 -3.51 23.72
C TRP A 99 -2.75 -2.42 24.78
N GLN A 100 -3.44 -1.28 24.68
CA GLN A 100 -3.31 -0.16 25.62
C GLN A 100 -3.68 -0.57 27.06
N GLN A 101 -4.71 -1.40 27.24
CA GLN A 101 -5.08 -1.96 28.54
C GLN A 101 -3.94 -2.83 29.11
N LYS A 102 -3.39 -3.75 28.30
CA LYS A 102 -2.26 -4.60 28.70
C LYS A 102 -1.01 -3.77 29.04
N TYR A 103 -0.69 -2.74 28.25
CA TYR A 103 0.43 -1.84 28.52
C TYR A 103 0.32 -1.19 29.90
N ARG A 104 -0.84 -0.62 30.25
CA ARG A 104 -1.09 -0.03 31.57
C ARG A 104 -0.99 -1.04 32.73
N SER A 105 -1.23 -2.33 32.50
CA SER A 105 -1.06 -3.39 33.50
C SER A 105 0.33 -4.04 33.50
N GLY A 106 1.39 -3.30 33.11
CA GLY A 106 2.77 -3.81 33.06
C GLY A 106 3.16 -4.50 31.74
N GLY A 107 2.36 -4.29 30.68
CA GLY A 107 2.61 -4.86 29.36
C GLY A 107 3.88 -4.31 28.70
N HIS A 108 4.57 -5.19 27.98
CA HIS A 108 5.79 -4.86 27.26
C HIS A 108 5.45 -4.42 25.81
N GLN A 109 6.45 -4.03 25.02
CA GLN A 109 6.34 -3.31 23.72
C GLN A 109 6.11 -1.79 23.86
N PRO A 110 7.00 -1.02 24.53
CA PRO A 110 6.89 0.44 24.59
C PRO A 110 7.04 1.13 23.22
N TRP A 111 7.59 0.43 22.21
CA TRP A 111 7.80 0.96 20.86
C TRP A 111 6.53 1.50 20.20
N HIS A 112 5.36 0.92 20.50
CA HIS A 112 4.06 1.44 20.01
C HIS A 112 3.79 2.91 20.40
N LEU A 113 4.45 3.45 21.43
CA LEU A 113 4.29 4.85 21.84
C LEU A 113 5.31 5.81 21.21
N ASP A 114 6.33 5.28 20.52
CA ASP A 114 7.39 6.01 19.83
C ASP A 114 7.20 5.92 18.29
N PRO A 115 6.93 7.03 17.59
CA PRO A 115 6.61 6.96 16.16
C PRO A 115 7.80 6.49 15.33
N GLU A 116 9.04 6.70 15.80
CA GLU A 116 10.24 6.26 15.09
C GLU A 116 10.42 4.74 15.17
N GLN A 117 10.20 4.15 16.35
CA GLN A 117 10.30 2.70 16.52
C GLN A 117 9.15 1.98 15.80
N THR A 118 7.92 2.52 15.83
CA THR A 118 6.81 1.99 15.01
C THR A 118 7.13 2.07 13.51
N ALA A 119 7.68 3.19 13.03
CA ALA A 119 8.06 3.34 11.61
C ALA A 119 9.13 2.33 11.16
N LEU A 120 10.20 2.16 11.94
CA LEU A 120 11.25 1.17 11.63
C LEU A 120 10.74 -0.28 11.75
N ALA A 121 9.90 -0.59 12.75
CA ALA A 121 9.31 -1.91 12.91
C ALA A 121 8.34 -2.26 11.77
N PHE A 122 7.59 -1.28 11.25
CA PHE A 122 6.79 -1.43 10.04
C PHE A 122 7.67 -1.75 8.82
N THR A 123 8.71 -0.95 8.56
CA THR A 123 9.58 -1.12 7.39
C THR A 123 10.40 -2.40 7.43
N GLN A 124 11.17 -2.64 8.50
CA GLN A 124 12.05 -3.80 8.59
C GLN A 124 11.30 -5.09 8.97
N GLY A 125 10.22 -4.99 9.76
CA GLY A 125 9.45 -6.13 10.25
C GLY A 125 8.38 -6.58 9.26
N TYR A 126 7.43 -5.69 8.94
CA TYR A 126 6.23 -6.02 8.17
C TYR A 126 6.40 -5.90 6.65
N LEU A 127 7.11 -4.86 6.16
CA LEU A 127 7.51 -4.79 4.74
C LEU A 127 8.75 -5.67 4.46
N GLY A 128 9.57 -5.91 5.47
CA GLY A 128 10.75 -6.78 5.37
C GLY A 128 11.99 -6.10 4.78
N PHE A 129 11.95 -4.79 4.51
CA PHE A 129 13.03 -4.03 3.89
C PHE A 129 14.18 -3.81 4.90
N LYS A 130 15.05 -4.80 5.06
CA LYS A 130 16.03 -4.87 6.17
C LYS A 130 17.02 -3.73 6.17
N ASP A 131 17.49 -3.31 5.00
CA ASP A 131 18.50 -2.26 4.85
C ASP A 131 17.97 -0.88 5.26
N VAL A 132 16.65 -0.66 5.23
CA VAL A 132 16.00 0.62 5.56
C VAL A 132 15.80 0.71 7.09
N GLY A 133 16.93 0.81 7.81
CA GLY A 133 17.01 0.69 9.26
C GLY A 133 17.19 1.97 10.06
N ARG A 134 17.15 3.16 9.45
CA ARG A 134 17.48 4.43 10.12
C ARG A 134 16.47 5.54 9.85
N VAL A 135 16.11 6.29 10.89
CA VAL A 135 15.34 7.55 10.76
C VAL A 135 16.18 8.62 10.07
N THR A 136 15.55 9.46 9.25
CA THR A 136 16.15 10.61 8.53
C THR A 136 15.54 11.95 8.94
N GLN A 137 14.27 11.93 9.33
CA GLN A 137 13.45 13.10 9.66
C GLN A 137 12.39 12.70 10.70
N ARG A 138 12.14 13.56 11.69
CA ARG A 138 11.08 13.40 12.67
C ARG A 138 10.25 14.68 12.77
N THR A 139 8.98 14.61 12.40
CA THR A 139 7.98 15.66 12.67
C THR A 139 6.82 15.04 13.43
N VAL A 140 6.44 15.61 14.58
CA VAL A 140 5.32 15.13 15.39
C VAL A 140 4.47 16.33 15.84
N THR A 141 3.19 16.31 15.49
CA THR A 141 2.26 17.43 15.72
C THR A 141 0.96 16.89 16.32
N GLY A 142 0.85 16.96 17.66
CA GLY A 142 -0.34 16.50 18.39
C GLY A 142 -0.59 15.00 18.25
N ARG A 143 -1.48 14.62 17.33
CA ARG A 143 -1.86 13.22 17.06
C ARG A 143 -1.27 12.66 15.75
N ASP A 144 -0.52 13.46 15.00
CA ASP A 144 0.10 13.09 13.73
C ASP A 144 1.63 13.00 13.85
N ALA A 145 2.25 12.08 13.12
CA ALA A 145 3.69 12.00 12.94
C ALA A 145 4.07 11.73 11.47
N ARG A 146 5.15 12.39 11.01
CA ARG A 146 5.83 12.11 9.74
C ARG A 146 7.26 11.68 10.07
N ILE A 147 7.58 10.43 9.79
CA ILE A 147 8.91 9.86 10.03
C ILE A 147 9.55 9.50 8.70
N GLY A 148 10.62 10.21 8.34
CA GLY A 148 11.47 9.82 7.22
C GLY A 148 12.31 8.61 7.62
N VAL A 149 12.34 7.58 6.78
CA VAL A 149 13.19 6.39 6.94
C VAL A 149 14.17 6.28 5.78
N GLY A 150 15.34 5.70 6.02
CA GLY A 150 16.45 5.64 5.08
C GLY A 150 17.38 4.45 5.31
N LEU A 151 18.27 4.23 4.35
CA LEU A 151 19.22 3.12 4.38
C LEU A 151 20.22 3.23 5.54
N ASN A 152 20.54 2.07 6.13
CA ASN A 152 21.51 1.92 7.22
C ASN A 152 22.96 1.87 6.67
N LEU A 153 23.37 2.95 6.00
CA LEU A 153 24.70 3.11 5.41
C LEU A 153 25.70 3.71 6.43
N PRO A 154 27.02 3.53 6.23
CA PRO A 154 28.04 4.30 6.93
C PRO A 154 27.91 5.82 6.67
N PRO A 155 28.27 6.70 7.63
CA PRO A 155 28.06 8.16 7.51
C PRO A 155 28.79 8.87 6.36
N ASP A 156 29.82 8.22 5.81
CA ASP A 156 30.70 8.68 4.73
C ASP A 156 30.26 8.20 3.33
N VAL A 157 29.29 7.29 3.24
CA VAL A 157 28.82 6.71 1.98
C VAL A 157 27.73 7.57 1.33
N GLU A 158 27.76 7.69 0.00
CA GLU A 158 26.72 8.40 -0.75
C GLU A 158 25.34 7.77 -0.53
N GLY A 159 24.30 8.60 -0.51
CA GLY A 159 22.96 8.16 -0.10
C GLY A 159 22.76 8.06 1.42
N TYR A 160 23.79 8.19 2.26
CA TYR A 160 23.61 8.20 3.73
C TYR A 160 22.58 9.25 4.19
N LYS A 161 22.45 10.40 3.53
CA LYS A 161 21.45 11.44 3.89
C LYS A 161 20.11 11.29 3.18
N SER A 162 19.94 10.29 2.32
CA SER A 162 18.72 10.09 1.54
C SER A 162 17.58 9.50 2.39
N THR A 163 16.35 9.93 2.08
CA THR A 163 15.11 9.40 2.63
C THR A 163 14.49 8.46 1.59
N VAL A 164 14.28 7.20 1.97
CA VAL A 164 13.68 6.14 1.15
C VAL A 164 12.15 6.33 1.07
N ALA A 165 11.53 6.71 2.18
CA ALA A 165 10.10 7.03 2.30
C ALA A 165 9.84 7.93 3.50
N VAL A 166 8.74 8.69 3.48
CA VAL A 166 8.20 9.39 4.67
C VAL A 166 6.93 8.67 5.09
N ILE A 167 6.95 8.01 6.24
CA ILE A 167 5.81 7.27 6.78
C ILE A 167 4.92 8.24 7.57
N HIS A 168 3.63 8.25 7.24
CA HIS A 168 2.61 8.95 8.02
C HIS A 168 2.03 7.99 9.06
N LEU A 169 2.11 8.40 10.33
CA LEU A 169 1.50 7.70 11.47
C LEU A 169 0.52 8.62 12.20
N VAL A 170 -0.50 8.04 12.81
CA VAL A 170 -1.42 8.74 13.72
C VAL A 170 -1.52 8.02 15.06
N ARG A 171 -1.81 8.77 16.12
CA ARG A 171 -2.25 8.18 17.39
C ARG A 171 -3.62 7.52 17.17
N TYR A 172 -3.77 6.25 17.52
CA TYR A 172 -5.01 5.49 17.36
C TYR A 172 -5.63 5.16 18.74
N GLY A 173 -6.91 5.47 18.92
CA GLY A 173 -7.58 5.40 20.23
C GLY A 173 -7.33 6.60 21.15
N ALA A 174 -7.87 6.53 22.37
CA ALA A 174 -7.98 7.67 23.29
C ALA A 174 -6.86 7.72 24.36
N GLY A 175 -6.67 8.89 24.97
CA GLY A 175 -5.70 9.13 26.04
C GLY A 175 -4.25 9.34 25.56
N PRO A 176 -3.30 9.53 26.50
CA PRO A 176 -1.89 9.74 26.17
C PRO A 176 -1.22 8.47 25.64
N ASP A 177 -1.60 7.31 26.17
CA ASP A 177 -1.04 5.99 25.81
C ASP A 177 -1.66 5.41 24.52
N ALA A 178 -2.25 6.25 23.66
CA ALA A 178 -2.77 5.82 22.36
C ALA A 178 -1.59 5.35 21.49
N PRO A 179 -1.54 4.11 20.98
CA PRO A 179 -0.43 3.67 20.11
C PRO A 179 -0.34 4.51 18.83
N TRP A 180 0.85 4.54 18.22
CA TRP A 180 1.03 4.98 16.84
C TRP A 180 0.64 3.86 15.88
N GLU A 181 -0.07 4.27 14.84
CA GLU A 181 -0.62 3.43 13.80
C GLU A 181 -0.18 4.00 12.46
N VAL A 182 0.45 3.20 11.62
CA VAL A 182 0.81 3.58 10.25
C VAL A 182 -0.46 3.72 9.43
N VAL A 183 -0.54 4.78 8.64
CA VAL A 183 -1.69 5.07 7.76
C VAL A 183 -1.30 5.25 6.29
N GLY A 184 -0.01 5.37 5.96
CA GLY A 184 0.46 5.43 4.58
C GLY A 184 1.84 6.09 4.47
N THR A 185 2.20 6.56 3.27
CA THR A 185 3.36 7.43 3.05
C THR A 185 2.97 8.82 2.53
N ASP A 186 3.72 9.84 2.97
CA ASP A 186 3.72 11.15 2.32
C ASP A 186 4.63 11.06 1.08
N ASP A 187 4.03 10.72 -0.06
CA ASP A 187 4.71 10.46 -1.33
C ASP A 187 5.42 11.71 -1.91
N THR A 188 6.55 11.51 -2.59
CA THR A 188 7.37 12.60 -3.15
C THR A 188 7.80 12.36 -4.61
N THR A 189 9.00 11.82 -4.84
CA THR A 189 9.52 11.49 -6.18
C THR A 189 9.06 10.12 -6.68
N PHE A 190 8.35 9.36 -5.84
CA PHE A 190 7.70 8.10 -6.18
C PHE A 190 6.34 8.11 -5.47
N SER A 191 5.27 7.73 -6.16
CA SER A 191 3.91 7.76 -5.62
C SER A 191 3.03 6.60 -6.08
N LEU A 192 2.03 6.27 -5.25
CA LEU A 192 1.05 5.20 -5.43
C LEU A 192 -0.37 5.76 -5.29
N THR A 193 -0.87 6.40 -6.35
CA THR A 193 -2.17 7.09 -6.38
C THR A 193 -3.34 6.20 -6.80
N ALA A 194 -3.05 5.02 -7.37
CA ALA A 194 -4.01 3.97 -7.67
C ALA A 194 -3.52 2.66 -7.01
N PRO A 195 -4.37 1.91 -6.28
CA PRO A 195 -5.74 2.25 -5.89
C PRO A 195 -5.82 3.50 -5.01
N ALA A 196 -6.99 4.15 -4.99
CA ALA A 196 -7.21 5.32 -4.15
C ALA A 196 -7.23 4.93 -2.66
N TYR A 197 -6.76 5.82 -1.79
CA TYR A 197 -6.71 5.59 -0.36
C TYR A 197 -8.08 5.24 0.26
N GLY A 198 -8.15 4.17 1.05
CA GLY A 198 -9.38 3.68 1.69
C GLY A 198 -10.42 3.11 0.73
N SER A 199 -10.10 2.97 -0.56
CA SER A 199 -10.98 2.33 -1.56
C SER A 199 -11.10 0.81 -1.31
N ALA A 200 -12.11 0.19 -1.92
CA ALA A 200 -12.29 -1.27 -1.85
C ALA A 200 -11.40 -1.96 -2.89
N ALA A 201 -10.54 -2.87 -2.45
CA ALA A 201 -9.67 -3.67 -3.30
C ALA A 201 -10.33 -5.01 -3.64
N ARG A 202 -10.22 -5.41 -4.92
CA ARG A 202 -10.61 -6.72 -5.43
C ARG A 202 -9.49 -7.26 -6.31
N SER A 203 -9.34 -8.58 -6.36
CA SER A 203 -8.34 -9.24 -7.18
C SER A 203 -8.93 -9.58 -8.57
N PRO A 204 -8.25 -9.27 -9.69
CA PRO A 204 -6.99 -8.53 -9.78
C PRO A 204 -7.19 -7.01 -9.63
N MET A 205 -6.20 -6.32 -9.05
CA MET A 205 -6.25 -4.89 -8.74
C MET A 205 -5.32 -4.07 -9.64
N GLY A 206 -5.83 -2.99 -10.22
CA GLY A 206 -5.00 -1.99 -10.89
C GLY A 206 -4.24 -1.12 -9.88
N THR A 207 -2.94 -0.93 -10.11
CA THR A 207 -2.04 -0.15 -9.26
C THR A 207 -1.22 0.83 -10.12
N GLY A 208 -0.79 1.96 -9.58
CA GLY A 208 -0.01 2.94 -10.33
C GLY A 208 0.11 4.31 -9.67
N GLY A 209 0.91 5.18 -10.30
CA GLY A 209 1.18 6.53 -9.83
C GLY A 209 2.23 7.21 -10.69
N ARG A 210 3.18 7.92 -10.07
CA ARG A 210 4.28 8.60 -10.80
C ARG A 210 5.64 8.29 -10.18
N ILE A 211 6.69 8.37 -10.98
CA ILE A 211 8.08 8.21 -10.53
C ILE A 211 9.03 9.15 -11.27
N SER A 212 9.99 9.72 -10.55
CA SER A 212 11.14 10.45 -11.10
C SER A 212 12.42 9.68 -10.79
N GLY A 213 13.30 9.46 -11.76
CA GLY A 213 14.50 8.65 -11.58
C GLY A 213 15.21 8.29 -12.88
N VAL A 214 16.11 7.31 -12.81
CA VAL A 214 16.79 6.72 -13.97
C VAL A 214 16.72 5.20 -13.82
N ASP A 215 16.28 4.52 -14.88
CA ASP A 215 16.26 3.05 -15.03
C ASP A 215 15.70 2.29 -13.81
N GLU A 216 14.62 2.83 -13.25
CA GLU A 216 13.92 2.31 -12.07
C GLU A 216 13.19 1.01 -12.40
N SER A 217 13.26 0.01 -11.53
CA SER A 217 12.47 -1.23 -11.65
C SER A 217 11.45 -1.31 -10.53
N ILE A 218 10.17 -1.13 -10.87
CA ILE A 218 9.09 -1.09 -9.87
C ILE A 218 8.59 -2.50 -9.57
N ARG A 219 8.63 -2.86 -8.30
CA ARG A 219 7.91 -4.01 -7.73
C ARG A 219 6.67 -3.49 -6.99
N VAL A 220 5.57 -4.23 -7.05
CA VAL A 220 4.37 -4.00 -6.22
C VAL A 220 4.02 -5.25 -5.44
N ASP A 221 3.89 -5.14 -4.11
CA ASP A 221 3.39 -6.18 -3.22
C ASP A 221 2.02 -5.77 -2.65
N VAL A 222 1.15 -6.77 -2.41
CA VAL A 222 -0.04 -6.65 -1.56
C VAL A 222 0.18 -7.49 -0.31
N ARG A 223 -0.02 -6.90 0.88
CA ARG A 223 0.27 -7.50 2.19
C ARG A 223 -0.91 -7.31 3.15
N GLN A 224 -0.97 -8.12 4.20
CA GLN A 224 -1.92 -7.97 5.31
C GLN A 224 -1.23 -8.35 6.63
N PRO A 225 -1.53 -7.70 7.77
CA PRO A 225 -0.87 -7.98 9.04
C PRO A 225 -0.93 -9.42 9.56
N SER A 226 -1.94 -10.21 9.17
CA SER A 226 -2.01 -11.66 9.48
C SER A 226 -1.05 -12.55 8.68
N SER A 227 -0.37 -12.03 7.65
CA SER A 227 0.57 -12.76 6.80
C SER A 227 1.99 -12.19 6.92
N THR A 228 2.98 -13.08 7.07
CA THR A 228 4.41 -12.72 7.05
C THR A 228 4.97 -12.52 5.63
N ALA A 229 4.23 -12.95 4.61
CA ALA A 229 4.59 -12.83 3.19
C ALA A 229 3.53 -12.04 2.40
N PRO A 230 3.89 -11.41 1.26
CA PRO A 230 2.91 -10.85 0.34
C PRO A 230 1.85 -11.88 -0.08
N ILE A 231 0.58 -11.46 -0.06
CA ILE A 231 -0.57 -12.24 -0.53
C ILE A 231 -0.83 -12.07 -2.04
N GLY A 232 -0.08 -11.16 -2.68
CA GLY A 232 0.03 -10.98 -4.11
C GLY A 232 1.23 -10.10 -4.44
N ALA A 233 1.78 -10.24 -5.65
CA ALA A 233 2.91 -9.44 -6.12
C ALA A 233 2.87 -9.25 -7.64
N SER A 234 3.45 -8.16 -8.13
CA SER A 234 3.65 -7.86 -9.54
C SER A 234 5.03 -7.23 -9.72
N CYS A 235 5.82 -7.73 -10.67
CA CYS A 235 7.21 -7.31 -10.88
C CYS A 235 7.59 -7.62 -12.34
N CYS A 236 8.53 -6.91 -12.96
CA CYS A 236 9.26 -5.74 -12.47
C CYS A 236 9.16 -4.66 -13.56
N ILE A 237 8.39 -3.60 -13.31
CA ILE A 237 7.96 -2.67 -14.35
C ILE A 237 9.07 -1.64 -14.58
N PRO A 238 9.64 -1.55 -15.80
CA PRO A 238 10.65 -0.53 -16.10
C PRO A 238 10.00 0.86 -16.09
N ALA A 239 10.65 1.79 -15.39
CA ALA A 239 10.22 3.18 -15.27
C ALA A 239 11.44 4.11 -15.11
N GLY A 240 11.20 5.42 -15.00
CA GLY A 240 12.26 6.44 -14.91
C GLY A 240 11.92 7.69 -15.70
N GLY A 241 12.86 8.62 -15.83
CA GLY A 241 12.65 9.95 -16.37
C GLY A 241 12.15 10.95 -15.31
N ASN A 242 11.57 12.07 -15.73
CA ASN A 242 11.00 13.06 -14.80
C ASN A 242 9.49 12.84 -14.64
N ALA A 243 9.05 12.50 -13.42
CA ALA A 243 7.67 12.33 -13.00
C ALA A 243 6.82 11.52 -14.01
N GLN A 244 7.37 10.45 -14.56
CA GLN A 244 6.66 9.62 -15.55
C GLN A 244 5.56 8.79 -14.88
N PRO A 245 4.43 8.56 -15.57
CA PRO A 245 3.38 7.68 -15.07
C PRO A 245 3.85 6.23 -15.10
N TRP A 246 3.48 5.46 -14.08
CA TRP A 246 3.67 4.01 -14.03
C TRP A 246 2.37 3.33 -13.62
N ASN A 247 2.15 2.11 -14.09
CA ASN A 247 1.03 1.27 -13.66
C ASN A 247 1.34 -0.22 -13.83
N THR A 248 0.63 -1.06 -13.08
CA THR A 248 0.58 -2.52 -13.27
C THR A 248 -0.69 -3.09 -12.66
N THR A 249 -1.00 -4.33 -12.98
CA THR A 249 -2.05 -5.12 -12.32
C THR A 249 -1.41 -6.09 -11.33
N VAL A 250 -2.00 -6.21 -10.14
CA VAL A 250 -1.59 -7.17 -9.10
C VAL A 250 -2.73 -8.15 -8.81
N SER A 251 -2.47 -9.43 -9.03
CA SER A 251 -3.35 -10.51 -8.54
C SER A 251 -2.93 -10.89 -7.12
N PHE A 252 -3.91 -11.02 -6.22
CA PHE A 252 -3.72 -11.50 -4.85
C PHE A 252 -4.81 -12.52 -4.47
N THR A 253 -4.54 -13.37 -3.47
CA THR A 253 -5.50 -14.35 -2.92
C THR A 253 -5.33 -14.47 -1.41
N GLY A 254 -6.30 -15.04 -0.69
CA GLY A 254 -6.18 -15.23 0.77
C GLY A 254 -6.29 -13.96 1.62
N ALA A 255 -6.80 -12.86 1.05
CA ALA A 255 -7.15 -11.67 1.81
C ALA A 255 -8.20 -12.00 2.89
N SER A 256 -7.82 -11.82 4.16
CA SER A 256 -8.63 -12.13 5.35
C SER A 256 -8.80 -10.92 6.28
N ASP A 257 -7.88 -9.96 6.20
CA ASP A 257 -7.88 -8.80 7.08
C ASP A 257 -8.79 -7.70 6.50
N PRO A 258 -9.39 -6.83 7.34
CA PRO A 258 -10.27 -5.76 6.84
C PRO A 258 -9.53 -4.70 6.01
N VAL A 259 -8.19 -4.66 6.10
CA VAL A 259 -7.31 -3.71 5.43
C VAL A 259 -6.15 -4.47 4.80
N LEU A 260 -5.83 -4.14 3.55
CA LEU A 260 -4.62 -4.58 2.87
C LEU A 260 -3.68 -3.40 2.69
N THR A 261 -2.38 -3.68 2.80
CA THR A 261 -1.30 -2.75 2.49
C THR A 261 -0.85 -2.97 1.05
N VAL A 262 -0.96 -1.95 0.20
CA VAL A 262 -0.37 -1.97 -1.14
C VAL A 262 0.92 -1.17 -1.08
N VAL A 263 2.02 -1.80 -1.49
CA VAL A 263 3.36 -1.20 -1.46
C VAL A 263 3.97 -1.26 -2.84
N ALA A 264 4.45 -0.12 -3.35
CA ALA A 264 5.33 -0.10 -4.51
C ALA A 264 6.75 0.26 -4.05
N SER A 265 7.75 -0.48 -4.50
CA SER A 265 9.16 -0.31 -4.15
C SER A 265 10.07 -0.35 -5.39
N THR A 266 11.23 0.29 -5.29
CA THR A 266 12.27 0.26 -6.33
C THR A 266 13.67 0.46 -5.73
N GLY A 267 14.69 0.06 -6.47
CA GLY A 267 16.10 0.03 -6.07
C GLY A 267 16.90 -0.91 -6.97
N GLY A 268 18.12 -1.24 -6.56
CA GLY A 268 19.01 -2.18 -7.24
C GLY A 268 20.43 -1.64 -7.53
N HIS A 269 20.71 -0.38 -7.19
CA HIS A 269 22.01 0.27 -7.35
C HIS A 269 22.85 0.21 -6.06
N ILE A 270 22.19 0.41 -4.91
CA ILE A 270 22.79 0.52 -3.56
C ILE A 270 22.13 -0.48 -2.60
N SER A 271 20.82 -0.75 -2.77
CA SER A 271 20.05 -1.70 -1.95
C SER A 271 18.86 -2.26 -2.75
N GLU A 272 18.26 -3.37 -2.30
CA GLU A 272 17.01 -3.91 -2.88
C GLU A 272 15.87 -2.87 -2.88
N VAL A 273 15.83 -1.98 -1.89
CA VAL A 273 14.82 -0.91 -1.80
C VAL A 273 15.47 0.43 -1.45
N GLU A 274 15.66 1.26 -2.48
CA GLU A 274 16.13 2.64 -2.37
C GLU A 274 14.98 3.64 -2.20
N ARG A 275 13.76 3.30 -2.66
CA ARG A 275 12.54 4.09 -2.46
C ARG A 275 11.30 3.20 -2.40
N PHE A 276 10.32 3.59 -1.56
CA PHE A 276 9.00 2.95 -1.55
C PHE A 276 7.87 3.92 -1.21
N THR A 277 6.64 3.50 -1.52
CA THR A 277 5.37 4.21 -1.25
C THR A 277 4.31 3.18 -0.83
N VAL A 278 3.37 3.60 0.04
CA VAL A 278 2.36 2.75 0.68
C VAL A 278 0.99 3.43 0.67
N THR A 279 -0.03 2.71 0.20
CA THR A 279 -1.44 3.11 0.35
C THR A 279 -2.26 2.01 1.05
N ALA A 280 -3.31 2.43 1.75
CA ALA A 280 -4.27 1.55 2.39
C ALA A 280 -5.50 1.30 1.51
N VAL A 281 -5.95 0.06 1.46
CA VAL A 281 -7.23 -0.33 0.85
C VAL A 281 -7.99 -1.27 1.78
N ARG A 282 -9.32 -1.27 1.66
CA ARG A 282 -10.19 -2.20 2.38
C ARG A 282 -10.42 -3.44 1.52
N THR A 283 -10.44 -4.62 2.14
CA THR A 283 -10.91 -5.85 1.48
C THR A 283 -12.40 -5.70 1.16
N GLY A 284 -12.85 -6.11 -0.04
CA GLY A 284 -14.25 -5.96 -0.45
C GLY A 284 -14.69 -6.76 -1.65
#